data_AF-A0A821BUE7-F1
#
_entry.id   AF-A0A821BUE7-F1
#
_cell.length_a   1.000
_cell.length_b   1.000
_cell.length_c   1.000
_cell.angle_alpha   90.00
_cell.angle_beta   90.00
_cell.angle_gamma   90.00
#
_symmetry.space_group_name_H-M   'P 1'
#
loop_
_entity.id
_entity.type
_entity.pdbx_description
1 polymer ?
#
loop_
_entity_poly.entity_id
_entity_poly.type
_entity_poly.pdbx_seq_one_letter_code
_entity_poly.pdbx_strand_id
1 'polypeptide(L)'
;MIKDPCRQVYIEQFIKAIEERQKHIRQHTQYQTQRQKRIQGVSSDIKNLLQRLYTKKLSRKLYIRAKRERKLIIDILRYLRQNQQVTLRRTDKSKVFHLGDANDYQSKVHQYMQETEAYEQITSGISPLAANLEQVISLLNRLYNAQKPLITKKQYEAMYPKLFHTELAHLYFLPKPHK
;
A
#
# COMPACT_ATOMS: atom_id res chain seq x y z
N MET A 1 41.37 -63.95 -27.00
CA MET A 1 40.49 -62.85 -26.53
C MET A 1 39.71 -62.35 -27.72
N ILE A 2 38.42 -62.69 -27.81
CA ILE A 2 37.54 -62.26 -28.89
C ILE A 2 37.32 -60.74 -28.71
N LYS A 3 37.88 -59.94 -29.62
CA LYS A 3 37.52 -58.52 -29.74
C LYS A 3 36.15 -58.48 -30.40
N ASP A 4 35.11 -58.47 -29.58
CA ASP A 4 33.73 -58.27 -30.06
C ASP A 4 33.62 -56.83 -30.59
N PRO A 5 33.52 -56.64 -31.92
CA PRO A 5 33.51 -55.31 -32.53
C PRO A 5 32.31 -54.48 -32.06
N CYS A 6 31.18 -55.13 -31.77
CA CYS A 6 30.00 -54.47 -31.25
C CYS A 6 30.27 -53.84 -29.88
N ARG A 7 30.99 -54.56 -29.01
CA ARG A 7 31.35 -54.06 -27.68
C ARG A 7 32.31 -52.87 -27.72
N GLN A 8 33.22 -52.82 -28.69
CA GLN A 8 34.11 -51.66 -28.88
C GLN A 8 33.34 -50.42 -29.31
N VAL A 9 32.38 -50.55 -30.22
CA VAL A 9 31.51 -49.43 -30.64
C VAL A 9 30.72 -48.85 -29.46
N TYR A 10 30.17 -49.69 -28.59
CA TYR A 10 29.47 -49.23 -27.38
C TYR A 10 30.40 -48.48 -26.41
N ILE A 11 31.63 -48.96 -26.23
CA ILE A 11 32.61 -48.30 -25.35
C ILE A 11 33.00 -46.93 -25.92
N GLU A 12 33.24 -46.82 -27.22
CA GLU A 12 33.58 -45.55 -27.87
C GLU A 12 32.42 -44.54 -27.81
N GLN A 13 31.19 -45.00 -28.05
CA GLN A 13 29.98 -44.17 -27.90
C GLN A 13 29.82 -43.69 -26.45
N PHE A 14 30.10 -44.54 -25.46
CA PHE A 14 30.01 -44.19 -24.05
C PHE A 14 31.07 -43.17 -23.63
N ILE A 15 32.32 -43.34 -24.10
CA ILE A 15 33.41 -42.37 -23.86
C ILE A 15 33.04 -41.01 -24.46
N LYS A 16 32.57 -41.01 -25.72
CA LYS A 16 32.15 -39.77 -26.40
C LYS A 16 31.01 -39.05 -25.65
N ALA A 17 30.02 -39.80 -25.17
CA ALA A 17 28.92 -39.24 -24.38
C ALA A 17 29.40 -38.64 -23.04
N ILE A 18 30.39 -39.26 -22.39
CA ILE A 18 31.01 -38.71 -21.17
C ILE A 18 31.74 -37.40 -21.48
N GLU A 19 32.52 -37.35 -22.55
CA GLU A 19 33.27 -36.15 -22.96
C GLU A 19 32.34 -34.99 -23.30
N GLU A 20 31.26 -35.25 -24.04
CA GLU A 20 30.24 -34.26 -24.37
C GLU A 20 29.55 -33.72 -23.10
N ARG A 21 29.24 -34.60 -22.15
CA ARG A 21 28.65 -34.21 -20.86
C ARG A 21 29.63 -33.37 -20.02
N GLN A 22 30.90 -33.73 -19.98
CA GLN A 22 31.92 -32.94 -19.28
C GLN A 22 32.11 -31.56 -19.91
N LYS A 23 32.07 -31.46 -21.25
CA LYS A 23 32.12 -30.18 -21.97
C LYS A 23 30.93 -29.29 -21.62
N HIS A 24 29.73 -29.86 -21.60
CA HIS A 24 28.50 -29.14 -21.21
C HIS A 24 28.55 -28.64 -19.76
N ILE A 25 29.04 -29.46 -18.82
CA ILE A 25 29.22 -29.06 -17.41
C ILE A 25 30.20 -27.89 -17.30
N ARG A 26 31.36 -27.94 -17.99
CA ARG A 26 32.36 -26.85 -17.96
C ARG A 26 31.78 -25.54 -18.48
N GLN A 27 31.01 -25.58 -19.57
CA GLN A 27 30.36 -24.40 -20.14
C GLN A 27 29.31 -23.81 -19.19
N HIS A 28 28.48 -24.65 -18.56
CA HIS A 28 27.50 -24.20 -17.57
C HIS A 28 28.16 -23.55 -16.34
N THR A 29 29.23 -24.15 -15.81
CA THR A 29 29.97 -23.59 -14.66
C THR A 29 30.60 -22.24 -15.01
N GLN A 30 31.18 -22.11 -16.21
CA GLN A 30 31.73 -20.83 -16.70
C GLN A 30 30.64 -19.75 -16.80
N TYR A 31 29.47 -20.09 -17.36
CA TYR A 31 28.35 -19.17 -17.49
C TYR A 31 27.82 -18.72 -16.12
N GLN A 32 27.66 -19.65 -15.17
CA GLN A 32 27.25 -19.33 -13.79
C GLN A 32 28.25 -18.40 -13.11
N THR A 33 29.55 -18.63 -13.30
CA THR A 33 30.62 -17.79 -12.74
C THR A 33 30.58 -16.38 -13.33
N GLN A 34 30.40 -16.24 -14.65
CA GLN A 34 30.27 -14.93 -15.30
C GLN A 34 29.02 -14.17 -14.84
N ARG A 35 27.89 -14.87 -14.70
CA ARG A 35 26.65 -14.29 -14.17
C ARG A 35 26.82 -13.78 -12.75
N GLN A 36 27.47 -14.57 -11.87
CA GLN A 36 27.77 -14.13 -10.50
C GLN A 36 28.66 -12.89 -10.47
N LYS A 37 29.71 -12.84 -11.30
CA LYS A 37 30.57 -11.65 -11.42
C LYS A 37 29.78 -10.41 -11.86
N ARG A 38 28.85 -10.53 -12.80
CA ARG A 38 27.97 -9.42 -13.22
C ARG A 38 27.05 -8.95 -12.09
N ILE A 39 26.44 -9.88 -11.36
CA ILE A 39 25.57 -9.54 -10.21
C ILE A 39 26.38 -8.82 -9.12
N GLN A 40 27.58 -9.30 -8.83
CA GLN A 40 28.49 -8.65 -7.88
C GLN A 40 28.87 -7.25 -8.34
N GLY A 41 29.19 -7.05 -9.63
CA GLY A 41 29.47 -5.74 -10.21
C GLY A 41 28.30 -4.76 -10.06
N VAL A 42 27.09 -5.19 -10.43
CA VAL A 42 25.87 -4.36 -10.27
C VAL A 42 25.62 -4.02 -8.79
N SER A 43 25.80 -4.99 -7.91
CA SER A 43 25.65 -4.77 -6.46
C SER A 43 26.65 -3.74 -5.93
N SER A 44 27.92 -3.82 -6.35
CA SER A 44 28.94 -2.84 -5.98
C SER A 44 28.63 -1.44 -6.55
N ASP A 45 28.12 -1.36 -7.78
CA ASP A 45 27.78 -0.09 -8.41
C ASP A 45 26.60 0.59 -7.70
N ILE A 46 25.56 -0.18 -7.35
CA ILE A 46 24.43 0.32 -6.56
C ILE A 46 24.91 0.81 -5.20
N LYS A 47 25.77 0.03 -4.51
CA LYS A 47 26.33 0.42 -3.22
C LYS A 47 27.12 1.73 -3.31
N ASN A 48 27.97 1.85 -4.33
CA ASN A 48 28.76 3.06 -4.57
C ASN A 48 27.88 4.28 -4.92
N LEU A 49 26.83 4.08 -5.74
CA LEU A 49 25.88 5.13 -6.08
C LEU A 49 25.14 5.62 -4.84
N LEU A 50 24.58 4.71 -4.04
CA LEU A 50 23.90 5.05 -2.80
C LEU A 50 24.84 5.77 -1.84
N GLN A 51 26.06 5.25 -1.66
CA GLN A 51 27.05 5.90 -0.81
C GLN A 51 27.34 7.32 -1.30
N ARG A 52 27.55 7.55 -2.61
CA ARG A 52 27.72 8.91 -3.15
C ARG A 52 26.51 9.80 -2.91
N LEU A 53 25.29 9.29 -3.08
CA LEU A 53 24.06 10.07 -2.87
C LEU A 53 23.87 10.45 -1.40
N TYR A 54 24.16 9.55 -0.46
CA TYR A 54 23.95 9.77 0.97
C TYR A 54 25.14 10.44 1.68
N THR A 55 26.36 10.33 1.16
CA THR A 55 27.56 10.92 1.77
C THR A 55 27.99 12.25 1.13
N LYS A 56 27.56 12.54 -0.10
CA LYS A 56 27.86 13.83 -0.73
C LYS A 56 27.14 14.94 0.04
N LYS A 57 27.94 15.78 0.71
CA LYS A 57 27.42 16.96 1.41
C LYS A 57 26.58 17.79 0.44
N LEU A 58 25.34 18.07 0.83
CA LEU A 58 24.48 19.02 0.12
C LEU A 58 25.22 20.35 -0.02
N SER A 59 25.07 21.00 -1.17
CA SER A 59 25.62 22.34 -1.34
C SER A 59 25.04 23.26 -0.26
N ARG A 60 25.87 24.15 0.28
CA ARG A 60 25.46 25.08 1.36
C ARG A 60 24.19 25.85 0.98
N LYS A 61 24.05 26.23 -0.28
CA LYS A 61 22.87 26.90 -0.84
C LYS A 61 21.60 26.03 -0.73
N LEU A 62 21.66 24.76 -1.15
CA LEU A 62 20.53 23.83 -1.07
C LEU A 62 20.16 23.53 0.39
N TYR A 63 21.15 23.35 1.26
CA TYR A 63 20.91 23.13 2.68
C TYR A 63 20.19 24.32 3.32
N ILE A 64 20.65 25.55 3.08
CA ILE A 64 20.01 26.76 3.60
C ILE A 64 18.58 26.89 3.07
N ARG A 65 18.36 26.65 1.77
CA ARG A 65 17.02 26.68 1.16
C ARG A 65 16.09 25.65 1.82
N ALA A 66 16.51 24.40 1.92
CA ALA A 66 15.73 23.33 2.54
C ALA A 66 15.39 23.65 4.01
N LYS A 67 16.32 24.23 4.76
CA LYS A 67 16.08 24.67 6.15
C LYS A 67 15.01 25.76 6.24
N ARG A 68 15.02 26.73 5.31
CA ARG A 68 14.00 27.81 5.23
C ARG A 68 12.63 27.24 4.86
N GLU A 69 12.56 26.42 3.82
CA GLU A 69 11.32 25.77 3.38
C GLU A 69 10.72 24.91 4.49
N ARG A 70 11.53 24.11 5.19
CA ARG A 70 11.09 23.33 6.35
C ARG A 70 10.52 24.22 7.45
N LYS A 71 11.18 25.33 7.78
CA LYS A 71 10.69 26.27 8.80
C LYS A 71 9.32 26.85 8.39
N LEU A 72 9.21 27.31 7.15
CA LEU A 72 7.97 27.84 6.59
C LEU A 72 6.82 26.82 6.66
N ILE A 73 7.08 25.56 6.29
CA ILE A 73 6.08 24.48 6.40
C ILE A 73 5.64 24.28 7.85
N ILE A 74 6.59 24.24 8.80
CA ILE A 74 6.28 24.08 10.23
C ILE A 74 5.42 25.24 10.73
N ASP A 75 5.75 26.47 10.34
CA ASP A 75 5.02 27.66 10.78
C ASP A 75 3.60 27.71 10.18
N ILE A 76 3.43 27.33 8.90
CA ILE A 76 2.10 27.14 8.28
C ILE A 76 1.30 26.09 9.03
N LEU A 77 1.88 24.92 9.30
CA LEU A 77 1.18 23.85 10.02
C LEU A 77 0.79 24.28 11.44
N ARG A 78 1.63 25.05 12.12
CA ARG A 78 1.31 25.61 13.43
C ARG A 78 0.14 26.58 13.35
N TYR A 79 0.16 27.49 12.39
CA TYR A 79 -0.92 28.44 12.14
C TYR A 79 -2.25 27.71 11.86
N LEU A 80 -2.23 26.70 10.99
CA LEU A 80 -3.43 25.93 10.66
C LEU A 80 -3.99 25.14 11.84
N ARG A 81 -3.13 24.65 12.76
CA ARG A 81 -3.59 23.98 13.99
C ARG A 81 -4.21 24.94 14.99
N GLN A 82 -3.74 26.18 15.04
CA GLN A 82 -4.24 27.19 15.97
C GLN A 82 -5.53 27.84 15.46
N ASN A 83 -5.67 27.99 14.14
CA ASN A 83 -6.83 28.60 13.51
C ASN A 83 -7.85 27.53 13.10
N GLN A 84 -8.78 27.23 14.01
CA GLN A 84 -9.87 26.29 13.75
C GLN A 84 -10.82 26.74 12.63
N GLN A 85 -10.76 28.01 12.23
CA GLN A 85 -11.52 28.56 11.11
C GLN A 85 -10.98 28.10 9.75
N VAL A 86 -9.75 27.58 9.66
CA VAL A 86 -9.19 27.13 8.39
C VAL A 86 -9.32 25.62 8.24
N THR A 87 -10.07 25.19 7.21
CA THR A 87 -10.29 23.78 6.91
C THR A 87 -9.38 23.33 5.77
N LEU A 88 -8.49 22.37 6.05
CA LEU A 88 -7.66 21.70 5.05
C LEU A 88 -8.26 20.35 4.69
N ARG A 89 -8.61 20.13 3.41
CA ARG A 89 -9.20 18.86 2.94
C ARG A 89 -8.50 18.33 1.70
N ARG A 90 -8.42 17.01 1.59
CA ARG A 90 -7.96 16.34 0.37
C ARG A 90 -9.13 16.26 -0.61
N THR A 91 -8.93 16.72 -1.84
CA THR A 91 -9.94 16.51 -2.90
C THR A 91 -9.88 15.07 -3.39
N ASP A 92 -11.03 14.52 -3.80
CA ASP A 92 -11.18 13.17 -4.33
C ASP A 92 -10.59 13.03 -5.75
N LYS A 93 -10.79 14.06 -6.58
CA LYS A 93 -10.42 14.04 -8.00
C LYS A 93 -9.02 14.56 -8.32
N SER A 94 -8.31 15.13 -7.36
CA SER A 94 -6.96 15.62 -7.60
C SER A 94 -6.08 15.43 -6.37
N LYS A 95 -4.77 15.18 -6.56
CA LYS A 95 -3.77 15.17 -5.46
C LYS A 95 -3.54 16.57 -4.87
N VAL A 96 -4.57 17.42 -4.91
CA VAL A 96 -4.59 18.81 -4.47
C VAL A 96 -5.41 18.89 -3.19
N PHE A 97 -4.95 19.75 -2.30
CA PHE A 97 -5.64 20.07 -1.07
C PHE A 97 -6.45 21.35 -1.27
N HIS A 98 -7.67 21.36 -0.76
CA HIS A 98 -8.48 22.56 -0.64
C HIS A 98 -8.20 23.21 0.72
N LEU A 99 -7.94 24.51 0.71
CA LEU A 99 -7.86 25.35 1.90
C LEU A 99 -9.01 26.35 1.83
N GLY A 100 -9.88 26.35 2.83
CA GLY A 100 -11.00 27.30 2.88
C GLY A 100 -11.47 27.55 4.30
N ASP A 101 -12.40 28.48 4.45
CA ASP A 101 -12.98 28.83 5.75
C ASP A 101 -14.00 27.77 6.22
N ALA A 102 -14.05 27.56 7.53
CA ALA A 102 -14.97 26.61 8.17
C ALA A 102 -16.43 27.06 8.04
N ASN A 103 -16.70 28.37 8.10
CA ASN A 103 -18.05 28.91 7.96
C ASN A 103 -18.54 28.81 6.52
N ASP A 104 -17.68 29.09 5.54
CA ASP A 104 -17.98 28.88 4.12
C ASP A 104 -18.36 27.42 3.86
N TYR A 105 -17.62 26.51 4.49
CA TYR A 105 -17.89 25.08 4.40
C TYR A 105 -19.26 24.73 5.01
N GLN A 106 -19.54 25.18 6.23
CA GLN A 106 -20.84 24.94 6.87
C GLN A 106 -21.99 25.51 6.05
N SER A 107 -21.83 26.71 5.51
CA SER A 107 -22.83 27.36 4.66
C SER A 107 -23.15 26.52 3.42
N LYS A 108 -22.11 26.01 2.73
CA LYS A 108 -22.29 25.12 1.58
C LYS A 108 -22.95 23.79 1.94
N VAL A 109 -22.63 23.23 3.10
CA VAL A 109 -23.28 22.00 3.59
C VAL A 109 -24.77 22.27 3.83
N HIS A 110 -25.11 23.35 4.52
CA HIS A 110 -26.51 23.71 4.77
C HIS A 110 -27.27 23.98 3.49
N GLN A 111 -26.68 24.73 2.55
CA GLN A 111 -27.28 24.97 1.24
C GLN A 111 -27.56 23.66 0.50
N TYR A 112 -26.59 22.76 0.44
CA TYR A 112 -26.77 21.46 -0.22
C TYR A 112 -27.85 20.60 0.45
N MET A 113 -27.89 20.61 1.79
CA MET A 113 -28.93 19.90 2.55
C MET A 113 -30.33 20.45 2.24
N GLN A 114 -30.47 21.77 2.13
CA GLN A 114 -31.73 22.44 1.78
C GLN A 114 -32.14 22.13 0.33
N GLU A 115 -31.21 22.19 -0.62
CA GLU A 115 -31.50 21.97 -2.04
C GLU A 115 -31.89 20.54 -2.37
N THR A 116 -31.32 19.56 -1.66
CA THR A 116 -31.52 18.14 -1.98
C THR A 116 -32.63 17.47 -1.19
N GLU A 117 -33.07 18.07 -0.08
CA GLU A 117 -34.01 17.48 0.89
C GLU A 117 -33.61 16.05 1.31
N ALA A 118 -32.34 15.67 1.10
CA ALA A 118 -31.88 14.29 1.22
C ALA A 118 -31.50 13.89 2.66
N TYR A 119 -31.71 14.79 3.61
CA TYR A 119 -31.27 14.62 5.00
C TYR A 119 -32.41 14.92 5.95
N GLU A 120 -32.61 14.00 6.89
CA GLU A 120 -33.53 14.17 8.00
C GLU A 120 -32.72 14.26 9.30
N GLN A 121 -33.00 15.29 10.10
CA GLN A 121 -32.39 15.40 11.41
C GLN A 121 -33.05 14.39 12.35
N ILE A 122 -32.25 13.47 12.89
CA ILE A 122 -32.71 12.53 13.91
C ILE A 122 -32.84 13.27 15.24
N THR A 123 -34.08 13.58 15.64
CA THR A 123 -34.39 14.31 16.89
C THR A 123 -34.56 13.39 18.08
N SER A 124 -34.89 12.12 17.86
CA SER A 124 -35.14 11.12 18.91
C SER A 124 -33.88 10.66 19.65
N GLY A 125 -32.69 10.97 19.12
CA GLY A 125 -31.41 10.43 19.61
C GLY A 125 -31.21 8.94 19.34
N ILE A 126 -32.18 8.27 18.70
CA ILE A 126 -32.14 6.85 18.37
C ILE A 126 -31.65 6.70 16.93
N SER A 127 -30.56 5.96 16.73
CA SER A 127 -30.05 5.68 15.39
C SER A 127 -31.10 4.92 14.57
N PRO A 128 -31.48 5.38 13.36
CA PRO A 128 -32.40 4.67 12.48
C PRO A 128 -31.82 3.32 12.01
N LEU A 129 -30.51 3.13 12.17
CA LEU A 129 -29.81 1.89 11.84
C LEU A 129 -29.64 0.95 13.04
N ALA A 130 -30.17 1.28 14.22
CA ALA A 130 -30.04 0.46 15.42
C ALA A 130 -30.56 -0.97 15.21
N ALA A 131 -31.74 -1.10 14.61
CA ALA A 131 -32.31 -2.42 14.30
C ALA A 131 -31.45 -3.21 13.30
N ASN A 132 -30.88 -2.55 12.30
CA ASN A 132 -30.00 -3.20 11.32
C ASN A 132 -28.70 -3.66 11.97
N LEU A 133 -28.14 -2.86 12.87
CA LEU A 133 -26.95 -3.21 13.65
C LEU A 133 -27.21 -4.46 14.50
N GLU A 134 -28.34 -4.50 15.20
CA GLU A 134 -28.74 -5.65 16.00
C GLU A 134 -28.88 -6.92 15.16
N GLN A 135 -29.49 -6.81 13.97
CA GLN A 135 -29.62 -7.92 13.03
C GLN A 135 -28.26 -8.44 12.57
N VAL A 136 -27.32 -7.55 12.23
CA VAL A 136 -25.96 -7.93 11.83
C VAL A 136 -25.23 -8.64 12.97
N ILE A 137 -25.29 -8.10 14.18
CA ILE A 137 -24.66 -8.71 15.37
C ILE A 137 -25.28 -10.10 15.64
N SER A 138 -26.60 -10.20 15.59
CA SER A 138 -27.32 -11.46 15.77
C SER A 138 -26.92 -12.52 14.74
N LEU A 139 -26.81 -12.13 13.47
CA LEU A 139 -26.34 -13.01 12.40
C LEU A 139 -24.91 -13.49 12.65
N LEU A 140 -23.99 -12.58 12.98
CA LEU A 140 -22.58 -12.93 13.24
C LEU A 140 -22.45 -13.88 14.44
N ASN A 141 -23.19 -13.62 15.53
CA ASN A 141 -23.24 -14.49 16.69
C ASN A 141 -23.72 -15.89 16.33
N ARG A 142 -24.77 -16.00 15.50
CA ARG A 142 -25.29 -17.30 15.04
C ARG A 142 -24.26 -18.06 14.20
N LEU A 143 -23.55 -17.37 13.31
CA LEU A 143 -22.53 -18.00 12.44
C LEU A 143 -21.30 -18.46 13.24
N TYR A 144 -20.92 -17.72 14.28
CA TYR A 144 -19.74 -18.03 15.10
C TYR A 144 -20.02 -19.08 16.18
N ASN A 145 -21.18 -19.01 16.85
CA ASN A 145 -21.52 -19.88 17.98
C ASN A 145 -22.27 -21.16 17.58
N ALA A 146 -22.43 -21.44 16.28
CA ALA A 146 -23.02 -22.68 15.82
C ALA A 146 -22.20 -23.90 16.29
N GLN A 147 -22.86 -25.05 16.47
CA GLN A 147 -22.21 -26.30 16.89
C GLN A 147 -21.03 -26.70 15.98
N LYS A 148 -21.10 -26.29 14.71
CA LYS A 148 -19.97 -26.19 13.78
C LYS A 148 -19.86 -24.72 13.31
N PRO A 149 -18.89 -23.95 13.81
CA PRO A 149 -18.73 -22.54 13.41
C PRO A 149 -18.56 -22.41 11.90
N LEU A 150 -19.36 -21.55 11.28
CA LEU A 150 -19.31 -21.28 9.83
C LEU A 150 -18.27 -20.20 9.48
N ILE A 151 -17.83 -19.45 10.49
CA ILE A 151 -16.80 -18.41 10.36
C ILE A 151 -15.74 -18.60 11.44
N THR A 152 -14.50 -18.24 11.10
CA THR A 152 -13.39 -18.24 12.06
C THR A 152 -13.47 -17.06 13.02
N LYS A 153 -12.82 -17.18 14.18
CA LYS A 153 -12.69 -16.06 15.14
C LYS A 153 -12.14 -14.78 14.51
N LYS A 154 -11.13 -14.91 13.65
CA LYS A 154 -10.53 -13.78 12.92
C LYS A 154 -11.54 -13.09 11.98
N GLN A 155 -12.37 -13.87 11.28
CA GLN A 155 -13.44 -13.33 10.42
C GLN A 155 -14.52 -12.65 11.25
N TYR A 156 -14.95 -13.27 12.35
CA TYR A 156 -15.91 -12.69 13.28
C TYR A 156 -15.43 -11.34 13.82
N GLU A 157 -14.21 -11.26 14.36
CA GLU A 157 -13.63 -10.01 14.89
C GLU A 157 -13.43 -8.92 13.82
N ALA A 158 -13.17 -9.31 12.57
CA ALA A 158 -13.01 -8.38 11.45
C ALA A 158 -14.35 -7.80 10.96
N MET A 159 -15.43 -8.60 11.01
CA MET A 159 -16.76 -8.19 10.57
C MET A 159 -17.61 -7.58 11.68
N TYR A 160 -17.25 -7.79 12.96
CA TYR A 160 -18.01 -7.28 14.09
C TYR A 160 -18.10 -5.75 14.05
N PRO A 161 -19.30 -5.17 14.03
CA PRO A 161 -19.47 -3.73 13.99
C PRO A 161 -18.86 -3.08 15.24
N LYS A 162 -17.89 -2.21 15.06
CA LYS A 162 -17.27 -1.46 16.15
C LYS A 162 -17.93 -0.10 16.23
N LEU A 163 -18.90 0.10 17.11
CA LEU A 163 -19.68 1.36 17.22
C LEU A 163 -18.85 2.67 17.10
N PHE A 164 -17.66 2.70 17.70
CA PHE A 164 -16.77 3.87 17.70
C PHE A 164 -15.73 3.90 16.56
N HIS A 165 -15.66 2.85 15.74
CA HIS A 165 -14.74 2.71 14.60
C HIS A 165 -15.46 2.40 13.28
N THR A 166 -16.78 2.15 13.32
CA THR A 166 -17.66 2.20 12.16
C THR A 166 -17.70 3.66 11.74
N GLU A 167 -16.76 4.02 10.87
CA GLU A 167 -16.96 5.15 9.97
C GLU A 167 -18.33 4.92 9.33
N LEU A 168 -19.27 5.84 9.55
CA LEU A 168 -20.55 5.87 8.84
C LEU A 168 -20.23 5.62 7.37
N ALA A 169 -20.56 4.42 6.89
CA ALA A 169 -20.00 3.85 5.67
C ALA A 169 -20.07 4.89 4.57
N HIS A 170 -18.92 5.52 4.26
CA HIS A 170 -18.76 6.61 3.31
C HIS A 170 -20.08 7.21 2.82
N LEU A 171 -20.84 7.83 3.74
CA LEU A 171 -21.99 8.63 3.37
C LEU A 171 -21.38 9.87 2.70
N TYR A 172 -21.03 9.71 1.42
CA TYR A 172 -20.59 10.72 0.46
C TYR A 172 -21.72 11.71 0.22
N PHE A 173 -22.09 12.41 1.28
CA PHE A 173 -23.16 13.36 1.30
C PHE A 173 -22.68 14.64 2.01
N LEU A 174 -21.37 14.83 2.13
CA LEU A 174 -20.85 16.19 2.17
C LEU A 174 -20.77 16.66 0.71
N PRO A 175 -21.23 17.88 0.37
CA PRO A 175 -21.20 18.38 -0.98
C PRO A 175 -19.81 18.16 -1.54
N LYS A 176 -19.73 17.45 -2.68
CA LYS A 176 -18.46 17.16 -3.34
C LYS A 176 -17.76 18.50 -3.57
N PRO A 177 -16.52 18.69 -3.10
CA PRO A 177 -15.78 19.90 -3.42
C PRO A 177 -15.42 19.86 -4.91
N HIS A 178 -16.31 20.42 -5.73
CA HIS A 178 -16.04 20.74 -7.12
C HIS A 178 -15.25 22.06 -7.15
N LYS A 179 -14.15 22.07 -7.92
CA LYS A 179 -13.44 23.30 -8.27
C LYS A 179 -14.33 24.22 -9.07
#